data_AF-A0AAD8F094-F1
#
_entry.id   AF-A0AAD8F094-F1
#
_cell.length_a   1.000
_cell.length_b   1.000
_cell.length_c   1.000
_cell.angle_alpha   90.00
_cell.angle_beta   90.00
_cell.angle_gamma   90.00
#
_symmetry.space_group_name_H-M   'P 1'
#
loop_
_entity.id
_entity.type
_entity.pdbx_description
1 polymer ?
#
loop_
_entity_poly.entity_id
_entity_poly.type
_entity_poly.pdbx_seq_one_letter_code
_entity_poly.pdbx_strand_id
1 'polypeptide(L)'
;MQTISQNSWMELPNVPFKEWLAKHRDFTRAESLLGRATISDVKEYYSDYVKSQKLEKYFRDFHTVTSVQRVFHLRNHVDSESGEVEPCCQNVRRNHTHCWEVRGYHTIVDEFGQAVSRQDFCYVAPHVVLATGAYDIPNRLGVEGENLPCVVHCLGEFEEKLSHCEPHTTDPVLVVGAGLSAADAILMALESNIPVIHVFRRSPSDPSLIFSKLPKFMYPEYHRIHSLMKGKETNELYKALPKHSVVEILDNKVLIKAKGTDSLSWYDISCVAIMIGSRSDLGFLPKEGRNLGVVPKWPIESKHNPIDIDAYSYQSIREPQMFAVGPLVGDNFVRFAIGGSLGIVSHIIKCRKKDEM
;
A
#
# COMPACT_ATOMS: atom_id res chain seq x y z
N MET A 1 -7.54 -15.87 0.00
CA MET A 1 -7.89 -14.63 -0.74
C MET A 1 -7.30 -14.65 -2.14
N GLN A 2 -8.09 -14.27 -3.14
CA GLN A 2 -7.66 -14.20 -4.54
C GLN A 2 -7.29 -12.76 -4.92
N THR A 3 -6.44 -12.63 -5.92
CA THR A 3 -6.08 -11.34 -6.51
C THR A 3 -7.25 -10.69 -7.23
N ILE A 4 -7.19 -9.36 -7.38
CA ILE A 4 -8.10 -8.63 -8.27
C ILE A 4 -7.64 -8.76 -9.71
N SER A 5 -6.35 -8.68 -9.98
CA SER A 5 -5.82 -8.73 -11.34
C SER A 5 -5.84 -10.14 -11.91
N GLN A 6 -5.99 -10.26 -13.23
CA GLN A 6 -5.76 -11.51 -13.95
C GLN A 6 -4.26 -11.87 -13.90
N ASN A 7 -3.96 -13.17 -13.97
CA ASN A 7 -2.57 -13.69 -13.93
C ASN A 7 -1.67 -13.03 -14.98
N SER A 8 -2.20 -12.88 -16.21
CA SER A 8 -1.48 -12.25 -17.32
C SER A 8 -1.19 -10.76 -17.11
N TRP A 9 -1.87 -10.08 -16.19
CA TRP A 9 -1.60 -8.69 -15.86
C TRP A 9 -0.56 -8.53 -14.75
N MET A 10 -0.18 -9.63 -14.11
CA MET A 10 0.83 -9.66 -13.04
C MET A 10 2.10 -10.38 -13.49
N GLU A 11 2.15 -10.85 -14.74
CA GLU A 11 3.34 -11.52 -15.28
C GLU A 11 4.50 -10.54 -15.45
N LEU A 12 5.70 -11.05 -15.19
CA LEU A 12 6.97 -10.35 -15.30
C LEU A 12 7.68 -10.78 -16.60
N PRO A 13 8.55 -9.92 -17.16
CA PRO A 13 9.17 -10.17 -18.46
C PRO A 13 9.91 -11.51 -18.53
N ASN A 14 9.72 -12.25 -19.62
CA ASN A 14 10.36 -13.54 -19.91
C ASN A 14 9.97 -14.73 -19.02
N VAL A 15 8.98 -14.58 -18.14
CA VAL A 15 8.48 -15.69 -17.31
C VAL A 15 6.95 -15.65 -17.26
N PRO A 16 6.23 -16.26 -18.22
CA PRO A 16 4.76 -16.21 -18.22
C PRO A 16 4.16 -16.80 -16.94
N PHE A 17 3.26 -16.07 -16.27
CA PHE A 17 2.70 -16.48 -14.97
C PHE A 17 2.03 -17.86 -15.06
N LYS A 18 1.28 -18.10 -16.15
CA LYS A 18 0.58 -19.38 -16.38
C LYS A 18 1.53 -20.57 -16.45
N GLU A 19 2.68 -20.40 -17.08
CA GLU A 19 3.69 -21.46 -17.20
C GLU A 19 4.39 -21.73 -15.86
N TRP A 20 4.67 -20.66 -15.10
CA TRP A 20 5.19 -20.80 -13.74
C TRP A 20 4.20 -21.56 -12.86
N LEU A 21 2.93 -21.17 -12.89
CA LEU A 21 1.88 -21.78 -12.06
C LEU A 21 1.70 -23.27 -12.37
N ALA A 22 1.71 -23.66 -13.65
CA ALA A 22 1.62 -25.06 -14.08
C ALA A 22 2.78 -25.95 -13.62
N LYS A 23 3.94 -25.36 -13.27
CA LYS A 23 5.12 -26.09 -12.76
C LYS A 23 5.13 -26.24 -11.23
N HIS A 24 4.40 -25.39 -10.51
CA HIS A 24 4.49 -25.29 -9.04
C HIS A 24 3.21 -25.73 -8.32
N ARG A 25 2.15 -26.09 -9.05
CA ARG A 25 0.87 -26.53 -8.49
C ARG A 25 0.32 -27.71 -9.30
N ASP A 26 -0.14 -28.75 -8.59
CA ASP A 26 -0.95 -29.82 -9.17
C ASP A 26 -2.38 -29.31 -9.40
N PHE A 27 -2.71 -28.91 -10.63
CA PHE A 27 -4.05 -28.38 -10.93
C PHE A 27 -5.08 -29.48 -11.10
N THR A 28 -6.15 -29.43 -10.29
CA THR A 28 -7.46 -29.87 -10.78
C THR A 28 -8.09 -28.76 -11.62
N ARG A 29 -8.82 -29.12 -12.68
CA ARG A 29 -9.42 -28.19 -13.67
C ARG A 29 -10.35 -27.10 -13.07
N ALA A 30 -10.83 -27.27 -11.83
CA ALA A 30 -11.85 -26.42 -11.22
C ALA A 30 -11.29 -25.09 -10.64
N GLU A 31 -10.06 -25.05 -10.15
CA GLU A 31 -9.48 -23.84 -9.53
C GLU A 31 -8.96 -22.81 -10.55
N SER A 32 -8.85 -23.19 -11.82
CA SER A 32 -8.35 -22.35 -12.93
C SER A 32 -9.42 -21.46 -13.58
N LEU A 33 -10.70 -21.63 -13.25
CA LEU A 33 -11.81 -21.20 -14.12
C LEU A 33 -11.94 -19.69 -14.36
N LEU A 34 -11.24 -18.82 -13.62
CA LEU A 34 -11.34 -17.36 -13.78
C LEU A 34 -9.99 -16.64 -13.98
N GLY A 35 -8.87 -17.36 -14.11
CA GLY A 35 -7.56 -16.77 -14.42
C GLY A 35 -6.96 -15.84 -13.35
N ARG A 36 -7.42 -15.94 -12.09
CA ARG A 36 -6.90 -15.19 -10.95
C ARG A 36 -6.06 -16.08 -10.04
N ALA A 37 -4.96 -15.53 -9.53
CA ALA A 37 -4.03 -16.19 -8.64
C ALA A 37 -4.37 -15.89 -7.18
N THR A 38 -3.91 -16.73 -6.26
CA THR A 38 -3.91 -16.38 -4.84
C THR A 38 -2.80 -15.37 -4.53
N ILE A 39 -2.90 -14.71 -3.38
CA ILE A 39 -1.82 -13.81 -2.90
C ILE A 39 -0.51 -14.61 -2.68
N SER A 40 -0.60 -15.86 -2.21
CA SER A 40 0.57 -16.75 -2.05
C SER A 40 1.24 -17.03 -3.38
N ASP A 41 0.46 -17.34 -4.42
CA ASP A 41 1.01 -17.60 -5.75
C ASP A 41 1.77 -16.39 -6.30
N VAL A 42 1.25 -15.17 -6.12
CA VAL A 42 1.95 -13.95 -6.56
C VAL A 42 3.25 -13.74 -5.76
N LYS A 43 3.21 -13.94 -4.44
CA LYS A 43 4.39 -13.83 -3.57
C LYS A 43 5.49 -14.79 -4.02
N GLU A 44 5.16 -16.06 -4.21
CA GLU A 44 6.09 -17.11 -4.66
C GLU A 44 6.62 -16.80 -6.06
N TYR A 45 5.73 -16.46 -7.00
CA TYR A 45 6.11 -16.12 -8.37
C TYR A 45 7.11 -14.96 -8.43
N TYR A 46 6.90 -13.88 -7.67
CA TYR A 46 7.81 -12.71 -7.69
C TYR A 46 9.15 -13.05 -7.01
N SER A 47 9.11 -13.86 -5.96
CA SER A 47 10.33 -14.34 -5.28
C SER A 47 11.17 -15.22 -6.22
N ASP A 48 10.54 -16.15 -6.93
CA ASP A 48 11.18 -17.02 -7.90
C ASP A 48 11.70 -16.27 -9.12
N TYR A 49 11.01 -15.19 -9.52
CA TYR A 49 11.48 -14.31 -10.58
C TYR A 49 12.82 -13.68 -10.22
N VAL A 50 12.95 -13.11 -9.02
CA VAL A 50 14.20 -12.48 -8.55
C VAL A 50 15.36 -13.49 -8.56
N LYS A 51 15.11 -14.73 -8.12
CA LYS A 51 16.09 -15.83 -8.14
C LYS A 51 16.46 -16.27 -9.56
N SER A 52 15.47 -16.61 -10.38
CA SER A 52 15.68 -17.13 -11.74
C SER A 52 16.37 -16.13 -12.66
N GLN A 53 16.10 -14.82 -12.47
CA GLN A 53 16.74 -13.74 -13.22
C GLN A 53 18.07 -13.26 -12.58
N LYS A 54 18.53 -13.89 -11.50
CA LYS A 54 19.78 -13.56 -10.79
C LYS A 54 19.85 -12.09 -10.34
N LEU A 55 18.72 -11.56 -9.89
CA LEU A 55 18.57 -10.17 -9.44
C LEU A 55 18.91 -9.99 -7.96
N GLU A 56 18.96 -11.07 -7.17
CA GLU A 56 19.20 -11.05 -5.71
C GLU A 56 20.42 -10.20 -5.31
N LYS A 57 21.48 -10.18 -6.11
CA LYS A 57 22.69 -9.36 -5.87
C LYS A 57 22.44 -7.84 -5.77
N TYR A 58 21.30 -7.37 -6.26
CA TYR A 58 20.89 -5.96 -6.20
C TYR A 58 19.94 -5.66 -5.04
N PHE A 59 19.51 -6.68 -4.29
CA PHE A 59 18.66 -6.54 -3.12
C PHE A 59 19.50 -6.49 -1.85
N ARG A 60 19.04 -5.69 -0.88
CA ARG A 60 19.62 -5.54 0.45
C ARG A 60 18.50 -5.73 1.46
N ASP A 61 18.25 -6.99 1.81
CA ASP A 61 17.20 -7.35 2.76
C ASP A 61 17.53 -6.84 4.17
N PHE A 62 16.50 -6.66 5.00
CA PHE A 62 16.62 -6.12 6.37
C PHE A 62 17.19 -4.69 6.46
N HIS A 63 17.22 -3.93 5.36
CA HIS A 63 17.61 -2.53 5.35
C HIS A 63 16.39 -1.62 5.43
N THR A 64 16.37 -0.72 6.41
CA THR A 64 15.35 0.31 6.55
C THR A 64 15.96 1.67 6.24
N VAL A 65 15.44 2.34 5.21
CA VAL A 65 15.82 3.72 4.87
C VAL A 65 15.15 4.68 5.85
N THR A 66 15.92 5.58 6.45
CA THR A 66 15.44 6.57 7.43
C THR A 66 15.61 8.01 6.98
N SER A 67 16.42 8.27 5.96
CA SER A 67 16.57 9.60 5.38
C SER A 67 16.98 9.56 3.92
N VAL A 68 16.32 10.37 3.08
CA VAL A 68 16.71 10.65 1.70
C VAL A 68 16.76 12.16 1.51
N GLN A 69 17.95 12.71 1.24
CA GLN A 69 18.14 14.15 1.10
C GLN A 69 19.16 14.51 0.02
N ARG A 70 19.09 15.74 -0.48
CA ARG A 70 20.09 16.26 -1.42
C ARG A 70 21.38 16.64 -0.69
N VAL A 71 22.50 16.23 -1.26
CA VAL A 71 23.84 16.67 -0.88
C VAL A 71 24.51 17.32 -2.10
N PHE A 72 24.98 18.55 -1.93
CA PHE A 72 25.62 19.33 -2.98
C PHE A 72 27.14 19.15 -2.90
N HIS A 73 27.79 19.00 -4.06
CA HIS A 73 29.25 18.89 -4.12
C HIS A 73 29.90 20.26 -3.89
N LEU A 74 30.12 20.70 -2.65
CA LEU A 74 30.84 21.96 -2.43
C LEU A 74 32.28 21.85 -2.99
N ARG A 75 32.80 22.92 -3.60
CA ARG A 75 34.25 23.00 -3.86
C ARG A 75 34.94 23.04 -2.50
N ASN A 76 35.91 22.15 -2.27
CA ASN A 76 36.70 22.11 -1.03
C ASN A 76 37.70 23.28 -0.96
N HIS A 77 37.23 24.52 -1.07
CA HIS A 77 37.99 25.67 -0.63
C HIS A 77 37.58 25.92 0.81
N VAL A 78 38.41 25.43 1.73
CA VAL A 78 38.33 25.78 3.14
C VAL A 78 39.01 27.14 3.25
N ASP A 79 38.28 28.14 3.73
CA ASP A 79 38.88 29.42 4.06
C ASP A 79 39.93 29.21 5.15
N SER A 80 41.17 29.60 4.85
CA SER A 80 42.32 29.45 5.73
C SER A 80 42.23 30.27 7.02
N GLU A 81 41.38 31.31 7.09
CA GLU A 81 41.16 32.09 8.31
C GLU A 81 39.99 31.59 9.15
N SER A 82 38.85 31.23 8.55
CA SER A 82 37.66 30.79 9.30
C SER A 82 37.56 29.26 9.50
N GLY A 83 38.23 28.46 8.68
CA GLY A 83 38.09 27.00 8.67
C GLY A 83 36.74 26.51 8.12
N GLU A 84 35.90 27.42 7.61
CA GLU A 84 34.61 27.08 7.00
C GLU A 84 34.78 26.74 5.52
N VAL A 85 33.91 25.86 5.01
CA VAL A 85 33.87 25.52 3.58
C VAL A 85 33.16 26.66 2.86
N GLU A 86 33.86 27.38 1.98
CA GLU A 86 33.24 28.44 1.19
C GLU A 86 32.22 27.85 0.20
N PRO A 87 30.98 28.40 0.15
CA PRO A 87 30.03 27.99 -0.86
C PRO A 87 30.55 28.36 -2.25
N CYS A 88 30.61 27.37 -3.15
CA CYS A 88 31.05 27.53 -4.55
C CYS A 88 30.29 28.61 -5.36
N CYS A 89 29.10 29.04 -4.91
CA CYS A 89 28.32 30.12 -5.50
C CYS A 89 27.28 30.66 -4.49
N GLN A 90 26.81 31.89 -4.73
CA GLN A 90 25.84 32.60 -3.87
C GLN A 90 24.49 31.84 -3.70
N ASN A 91 24.15 30.92 -4.60
CA ASN A 91 22.94 30.09 -4.55
C ASN A 91 23.23 28.62 -4.91
N VAL A 92 23.98 27.93 -4.04
CA VAL A 92 24.34 26.50 -4.19
C VAL A 92 23.15 25.61 -4.55
N ARG A 93 21.94 25.94 -4.06
CA ARG A 93 20.72 25.15 -4.31
C ARG A 93 20.20 25.18 -5.75
N ARG A 94 20.52 26.19 -6.57
CA ARG A 94 19.93 26.35 -7.93
C ARG A 94 20.85 25.87 -9.07
N ASN A 95 22.17 26.03 -8.93
CA ASN A 95 23.10 25.84 -10.04
C ASN A 95 24.15 24.75 -9.78
N HIS A 96 24.04 24.00 -8.68
CA HIS A 96 25.06 23.03 -8.30
C HIS A 96 24.64 21.59 -8.58
N THR A 97 25.57 20.79 -9.07
CA THR A 97 25.42 19.35 -9.16
C THR A 97 25.21 18.78 -7.75
N HIS A 98 24.24 17.90 -7.62
CA HIS A 98 23.91 17.26 -6.36
C HIS A 98 23.83 15.75 -6.54
N CYS A 99 23.91 15.05 -5.43
CA CYS A 99 23.55 13.64 -5.33
C CYS A 99 22.51 13.48 -4.24
N TRP A 100 21.89 12.32 -4.22
CA TRP A 100 21.00 11.87 -3.16
C TRP A 100 21.82 11.10 -2.14
N GLU A 101 21.80 11.57 -0.90
CA GLU A 101 22.25 10.83 0.26
C GLU A 101 21.09 10.01 0.80
N VAL A 102 21.29 8.70 0.91
CA VAL A 102 20.31 7.74 1.44
C VAL A 102 20.91 7.08 2.68
N ARG A 103 20.32 7.36 3.84
CA ARG A 103 20.73 6.81 5.13
C ARG A 103 19.69 5.86 5.67
N GLY A 104 20.14 4.96 6.54
CA GLY A 104 19.28 3.98 7.17
C GLY A 104 20.06 3.07 8.08
N TYR A 105 19.42 1.97 8.47
CA TYR A 105 20.06 0.91 9.23
C TYR A 105 19.78 -0.46 8.61
N HIS A 106 20.75 -1.36 8.70
CA HIS A 106 20.61 -2.78 8.47
C HIS A 106 20.30 -3.47 9.81
N THR A 107 19.20 -4.21 9.84
CA THR A 107 18.80 -5.01 11.01
C THR A 107 19.48 -6.37 10.93
N ILE A 108 20.38 -6.66 11.87
CA ILE A 108 21.03 -7.97 11.98
C ILE A 108 20.06 -8.88 12.73
N VAL A 109 19.67 -9.97 12.09
CA VAL A 109 18.76 -10.98 12.64
C VAL A 109 19.50 -12.24 13.05
N ASP A 110 19.00 -12.94 14.07
CA ASP A 110 19.49 -14.26 14.46
C ASP A 110 18.96 -15.39 13.52
N GLU A 111 19.31 -16.64 13.83
CA GLU A 111 18.85 -17.82 13.10
C GLU A 111 17.31 -17.99 13.11
N PHE A 112 16.61 -17.35 14.05
CA PHE A 112 15.16 -17.36 14.18
C PHE A 112 14.50 -16.13 13.55
N GLY A 113 15.28 -15.22 12.95
CA GLY A 113 14.80 -14.00 12.33
C GLY A 113 14.51 -12.86 13.31
N GLN A 114 14.92 -12.97 14.58
CA GLN A 114 14.74 -11.91 15.57
C GLN A 114 15.85 -10.87 15.47
N ALA A 115 15.48 -9.59 15.60
CA ALA A 115 16.43 -8.48 15.52
C ALA A 115 17.37 -8.46 16.74
N VAL A 116 18.67 -8.60 16.50
CA VAL A 116 19.72 -8.62 17.53
C VAL A 116 20.43 -7.28 17.65
N SER A 117 20.75 -6.65 16.51
CA SER A 117 21.47 -5.38 16.48
C SER A 117 21.18 -4.61 15.20
N ARG A 118 21.64 -3.35 15.15
CA ARG A 118 21.49 -2.46 13.99
C ARG A 118 22.83 -1.89 13.59
N GLN A 119 23.06 -1.80 12.29
CA GLN A 119 24.24 -1.16 11.71
C GLN A 119 23.80 -0.07 10.74
N ASP A 120 24.28 1.16 10.95
CA ASP A 120 23.94 2.28 10.09
C ASP A 120 24.62 2.16 8.71
N PHE A 121 23.93 2.62 7.67
CA PHE A 121 24.47 2.76 6.33
C PHE A 121 24.23 4.16 5.77
N CYS A 122 25.07 4.54 4.81
CA CYS A 122 24.93 5.77 4.03
C CYS A 122 25.36 5.51 2.58
N TYR A 123 24.44 5.69 1.64
CA TYR A 123 24.71 5.64 0.21
C TYR A 123 24.62 7.03 -0.39
N VAL A 124 25.43 7.27 -1.42
CA VAL A 124 25.31 8.46 -2.26
C VAL A 124 25.04 7.99 -3.69
N ALA A 125 23.99 8.49 -4.30
CA ALA A 125 23.56 8.12 -5.65
C ALA A 125 23.18 9.35 -6.47
N PRO A 126 23.48 9.38 -7.79
CA PRO A 126 23.04 10.47 -8.65
C PRO A 126 21.51 10.48 -8.84
N HIS A 127 20.85 9.32 -8.71
CA HIS A 127 19.41 9.18 -8.90
C HIS A 127 18.81 8.32 -7.78
N VAL A 128 17.56 8.60 -7.39
CA VAL A 128 16.81 7.81 -6.43
C VAL A 128 15.42 7.48 -6.97
N VAL A 129 14.95 6.25 -6.76
CA VAL A 129 13.60 5.81 -7.16
C VAL A 129 12.80 5.45 -5.91
N LEU A 130 11.66 6.11 -5.71
CA LEU A 130 10.72 5.83 -4.63
C LEU A 130 9.75 4.74 -5.06
N ALA A 131 9.80 3.58 -4.38
CA ALA A 131 8.99 2.40 -4.70
C ALA A 131 8.43 1.74 -3.42
N THR A 132 7.95 2.54 -2.47
CA THR A 132 7.58 2.08 -1.12
C THR A 132 6.12 1.62 -0.97
N GLY A 133 5.35 1.57 -2.05
CA GLY A 133 3.94 1.15 -1.98
C GLY A 133 3.05 2.21 -1.32
N ALA A 134 1.89 1.80 -0.76
CA ALA A 134 0.94 2.69 -0.09
C ALA A 134 0.14 2.01 1.04
N TYR A 135 0.67 0.92 1.59
CA TYR A 135 -0.01 0.09 2.58
C TYR A 135 0.66 0.11 3.96
N ASP A 136 1.56 1.07 4.22
CA ASP A 136 2.35 1.12 5.46
C ASP A 136 1.53 1.65 6.64
N ILE A 137 0.85 2.79 6.47
CA ILE A 137 0.13 3.47 7.55
C ILE A 137 -1.38 3.37 7.30
N PRO A 138 -2.15 2.64 8.11
CA PRO A 138 -3.60 2.59 7.97
C PRO A 138 -4.25 3.94 8.28
N ASN A 139 -5.32 4.26 7.54
CA ASN A 139 -6.14 5.43 7.83
C ASN A 139 -6.94 5.18 9.12
N ARG A 140 -7.06 6.22 9.93
CA ARG A 140 -7.74 6.18 11.23
C ARG A 140 -9.06 6.94 11.18
N LEU A 141 -10.05 6.47 11.92
CA LEU A 141 -11.34 7.16 12.09
C LEU A 141 -11.20 8.42 12.95
N GLY A 142 -10.26 8.41 13.90
CA GLY A 142 -10.06 9.48 14.87
C GLY A 142 -11.14 9.50 15.96
N VAL A 143 -11.69 8.33 16.30
CA VAL A 143 -12.76 8.18 17.31
C VAL A 143 -12.20 7.68 18.63
N GLU A 144 -12.92 7.94 19.72
CA GLU A 144 -12.60 7.39 21.03
C GLU A 144 -12.66 5.86 21.00
N GLY A 145 -11.68 5.21 21.63
CA GLY A 145 -11.55 3.75 21.66
C GLY A 145 -10.95 3.09 20.42
N GLU A 146 -10.57 3.84 19.38
CA GLU A 146 -9.94 3.24 18.18
C GLU A 146 -8.60 2.52 18.46
N ASN A 147 -7.97 2.79 19.60
CA ASN A 147 -6.70 2.17 20.01
C ASN A 147 -6.90 0.93 20.92
N LEU A 148 -8.14 0.50 21.16
CA LEU A 148 -8.42 -0.67 22.00
C LEU A 148 -7.94 -1.96 21.32
N PRO A 149 -7.55 -3.01 22.09
CA PRO A 149 -7.05 -4.27 21.54
C PRO A 149 -8.05 -5.07 20.69
N CYS A 150 -9.35 -4.73 20.75
CA CYS A 150 -10.39 -5.31 19.91
C CYS A 150 -10.48 -4.67 18.52
N VAL A 151 -9.72 -3.61 18.26
CA VAL A 151 -9.70 -2.88 16.98
C VAL A 151 -8.48 -3.28 16.16
N VAL A 152 -8.68 -3.57 14.87
CA VAL A 152 -7.64 -3.91 13.91
C VAL A 152 -7.78 -3.09 12.63
N HIS A 153 -6.67 -2.81 11.97
CA HIS A 153 -6.64 -1.97 10.75
C HIS A 153 -6.07 -2.68 9.52
N CYS A 154 -5.67 -3.95 9.67
CA CYS A 154 -5.19 -4.76 8.56
C CYS A 154 -5.86 -6.15 8.53
N LEU A 155 -5.88 -6.76 7.34
CA LEU A 155 -6.57 -8.03 7.13
C LEU A 155 -5.89 -9.21 7.86
N GLY A 156 -4.55 -9.17 8.01
CA GLY A 156 -3.82 -10.23 8.69
C GLY A 156 -4.14 -10.30 10.19
N GLU A 157 -4.12 -9.16 10.89
CA GLU A 157 -4.56 -9.09 12.29
C GLU A 157 -6.03 -9.48 12.45
N PHE A 158 -6.88 -9.12 11.49
CA PHE A 158 -8.28 -9.52 11.51
C PHE A 158 -8.46 -11.03 11.35
N GLU A 159 -7.74 -11.65 10.41
CA GLU A 159 -7.71 -13.11 10.22
C GLU A 159 -7.25 -13.82 11.51
N GLU A 160 -6.20 -13.31 12.15
CA GLU A 160 -5.73 -13.82 13.43
C GLU A 160 -6.82 -13.72 14.51
N LYS A 161 -7.50 -12.57 14.63
CA LYS A 161 -8.62 -12.39 15.58
C LYS A 161 -9.75 -13.37 15.31
N LEU A 162 -10.15 -13.55 14.06
CA LEU A 162 -11.23 -14.47 13.69
C LEU A 162 -10.87 -15.92 14.01
N SER A 163 -9.60 -16.33 13.90
CA SER A 163 -9.19 -17.71 14.21
C SER A 163 -9.38 -18.08 15.68
N HIS A 164 -9.50 -17.10 16.58
CA HIS A 164 -9.79 -17.28 18.00
C HIS A 164 -11.27 -17.13 18.35
N CYS A 165 -12.13 -16.81 17.38
CA CYS A 165 -13.58 -16.70 17.60
C CYS A 165 -14.27 -18.05 17.44
N GLU A 166 -15.17 -18.39 18.36
CA GLU A 166 -16.04 -19.54 18.19
C GLU A 166 -17.20 -19.22 17.21
N PRO A 167 -17.43 -20.05 16.16
CA PRO A 167 -18.52 -19.85 15.22
C PRO A 167 -19.90 -19.91 15.91
N HIS A 168 -20.84 -19.07 15.49
CA HIS A 168 -22.23 -19.02 15.97
C HIS A 168 -22.47 -18.76 17.47
N THR A 169 -21.44 -18.60 18.29
CA THR A 169 -21.55 -18.32 19.73
C THR A 169 -21.00 -16.96 20.12
N THR A 170 -20.26 -16.31 19.22
CA THR A 170 -19.63 -15.01 19.44
C THR A 170 -20.50 -13.84 18.99
N ASP A 171 -20.40 -12.73 19.73
CA ASP A 171 -20.94 -11.43 19.32
C ASP A 171 -20.43 -11.04 17.92
N PRO A 172 -21.20 -10.27 17.15
CA PRO A 172 -20.83 -9.94 15.78
C PRO A 172 -19.50 -9.17 15.70
N VAL A 173 -18.80 -9.31 14.59
CA VAL A 173 -17.67 -8.44 14.25
C VAL A 173 -18.18 -7.19 13.51
N LEU A 174 -17.60 -6.04 13.81
CA LEU A 174 -17.85 -4.81 13.07
C LEU A 174 -16.84 -4.67 11.94
N VAL A 175 -17.30 -4.48 10.70
CA VAL A 175 -16.44 -4.08 9.58
C VAL A 175 -16.78 -2.67 9.15
N VAL A 176 -15.79 -1.77 9.16
CA VAL A 176 -15.94 -0.37 8.76
C VAL A 176 -15.22 -0.12 7.43
N GLY A 177 -15.95 0.33 6.41
CA GLY A 177 -15.38 0.63 5.09
C GLY A 177 -16.27 0.19 3.96
N ALA A 178 -15.95 0.56 2.71
CA ALA A 178 -16.72 0.14 1.53
C ALA A 178 -15.80 -0.13 0.33
N GLY A 179 -14.54 -0.47 0.61
CA GLY A 179 -13.55 -0.86 -0.38
C GLY A 179 -13.40 -2.37 -0.50
N LEU A 180 -12.41 -2.81 -1.27
CA LEU A 180 -12.13 -4.24 -1.46
C LEU A 180 -11.69 -4.91 -0.17
N SER A 181 -10.80 -4.29 0.62
CA SER A 181 -10.37 -4.83 1.92
C SER A 181 -11.54 -5.02 2.89
N ALA A 182 -12.53 -4.12 2.90
CA ALA A 182 -13.74 -4.30 3.70
C ALA A 182 -14.56 -5.50 3.21
N ALA A 183 -14.68 -5.68 1.88
CA ALA A 183 -15.35 -6.84 1.32
C ALA A 183 -14.63 -8.15 1.63
N ASP A 184 -13.29 -8.18 1.56
CA ASP A 184 -12.48 -9.35 1.92
C ASP A 184 -12.65 -9.71 3.40
N ALA A 185 -12.67 -8.72 4.30
CA ALA A 185 -12.97 -8.94 5.72
C ALA A 185 -14.36 -9.53 5.94
N ILE A 186 -15.38 -9.01 5.24
CA ILE A 186 -16.75 -9.54 5.32
C ILE A 186 -16.80 -10.98 4.80
N LEU A 187 -16.17 -11.27 3.66
CA LEU A 187 -16.10 -12.62 3.10
C LEU A 187 -15.47 -13.60 4.09
N MET A 188 -14.32 -13.23 4.66
CA MET A 188 -13.59 -14.05 5.65
C MET A 188 -14.44 -14.36 6.89
N ALA A 189 -15.14 -13.36 7.44
CA ALA A 189 -16.01 -13.55 8.60
C ALA A 189 -17.23 -14.43 8.27
N LEU A 190 -17.86 -14.22 7.12
CA LEU A 190 -19.01 -15.03 6.67
C LEU A 190 -18.62 -16.47 6.36
N GLU A 191 -17.46 -16.71 5.76
CA GLU A 191 -16.90 -18.05 5.53
C GLU A 191 -16.59 -18.78 6.84
N SER A 192 -16.24 -18.02 7.89
CA SER A 192 -16.02 -18.53 9.25
C SER A 192 -17.32 -18.64 10.07
N ASN A 193 -18.48 -18.37 9.46
CA ASN A 193 -19.80 -18.35 10.11
C ASN A 193 -19.90 -17.38 11.31
N ILE A 194 -19.19 -16.26 11.25
CA ILE A 194 -19.20 -15.21 12.28
C ILE A 194 -20.15 -14.08 11.83
N PRO A 195 -21.11 -13.65 12.67
CA PRO A 195 -22.01 -12.55 12.33
C PRO A 195 -21.27 -11.23 12.08
N VAL A 196 -21.70 -10.46 11.09
CA VAL A 196 -21.05 -9.21 10.64
C VAL A 196 -22.02 -8.05 10.70
N ILE A 197 -21.61 -6.97 11.37
CA ILE A 197 -22.20 -5.65 11.23
C ILE A 197 -21.30 -4.82 10.31
N HIS A 198 -21.81 -4.42 9.14
CA HIS A 198 -21.06 -3.69 8.14
C HIS A 198 -21.46 -2.21 8.11
N VAL A 199 -20.55 -1.34 8.52
CA VAL A 199 -20.75 0.12 8.61
C VAL A 199 -20.02 0.83 7.49
N PHE A 200 -20.74 1.68 6.76
CA PHE A 200 -20.12 2.48 5.72
C PHE A 200 -20.82 3.82 5.51
N ARG A 201 -19.99 4.86 5.26
CA ARG A 201 -20.43 6.26 5.15
C ARG A 201 -21.20 6.57 3.86
N ARG A 202 -21.02 5.76 2.82
CA ARG A 202 -21.58 6.01 1.47
C ARG A 202 -22.92 5.31 1.29
N SER A 203 -23.65 5.71 0.26
CA SER A 203 -24.82 4.97 -0.21
C SER A 203 -24.35 3.70 -0.94
N PRO A 204 -25.02 2.54 -0.81
CA PRO A 204 -24.71 1.34 -1.61
C PRO A 204 -24.85 1.57 -3.13
N SER A 205 -25.65 2.56 -3.51
CA SER A 205 -25.88 2.98 -4.91
C SER A 205 -24.92 4.05 -5.40
N ASP A 206 -23.93 4.44 -4.60
CA ASP A 206 -22.93 5.43 -4.99
C ASP A 206 -22.04 4.90 -6.14
N PRO A 207 -21.99 5.59 -7.30
CA PRO A 207 -21.23 5.12 -8.45
C PRO A 207 -19.71 5.11 -8.23
N SER A 208 -19.21 5.83 -7.22
CA SER A 208 -17.79 5.88 -6.87
C SER A 208 -17.27 4.61 -6.17
N LEU A 209 -18.16 3.74 -5.71
CA LEU A 209 -17.78 2.46 -5.11
C LEU A 209 -17.08 1.56 -6.12
N ILE A 210 -16.03 0.87 -5.68
CA ILE A 210 -15.22 0.03 -6.55
C ILE A 210 -16.03 -1.12 -7.18
N PHE A 211 -17.06 -1.60 -6.49
CA PHE A 211 -17.92 -2.71 -6.93
C PHE A 211 -18.66 -2.43 -8.24
N SER A 212 -18.98 -1.16 -8.53
CA SER A 212 -19.64 -0.78 -9.80
C SER A 212 -18.70 -0.91 -11.02
N LYS A 213 -17.38 -0.93 -10.78
CA LYS A 213 -16.33 -0.94 -11.80
C LYS A 213 -15.78 -2.35 -12.07
N LEU A 214 -16.16 -3.34 -11.28
CA LEU A 214 -15.71 -4.72 -11.42
C LEU A 214 -16.70 -5.53 -12.26
N PRO A 215 -16.27 -6.22 -13.33
CA PRO A 215 -17.13 -7.14 -14.08
C PRO A 215 -17.68 -8.30 -13.23
N LYS A 216 -19.00 -8.46 -13.18
CA LYS A 216 -19.67 -9.48 -12.33
C LYS A 216 -19.19 -10.91 -12.58
N PHE A 217 -18.96 -11.26 -13.83
CA PHE A 217 -18.52 -12.61 -14.21
C PHE A 217 -17.14 -12.96 -13.62
N MET A 218 -16.23 -12.00 -13.52
CA MET A 218 -14.87 -12.24 -12.99
C MET A 218 -14.79 -12.15 -11.46
N TYR A 219 -15.72 -11.43 -10.83
CA TYR A 219 -15.69 -11.08 -9.41
C TYR A 219 -17.05 -11.36 -8.73
N PRO A 220 -17.60 -12.58 -8.84
CA PRO A 220 -18.91 -12.90 -8.29
C PRO A 220 -18.99 -12.66 -6.77
N GLU A 221 -17.91 -12.90 -6.03
CA GLU A 221 -17.83 -12.72 -4.57
C GLU A 221 -17.99 -11.25 -4.17
N TYR A 222 -17.35 -10.31 -4.86
CA TYR A 222 -17.49 -8.88 -4.58
C TYR A 222 -18.86 -8.35 -4.99
N HIS A 223 -19.46 -8.91 -6.04
CA HIS A 223 -20.84 -8.58 -6.43
C HIS A 223 -21.88 -9.11 -5.44
N ARG A 224 -21.60 -10.24 -4.80
CA ARG A 224 -22.41 -10.76 -3.68
C ARG A 224 -22.40 -9.77 -2.53
N ILE A 225 -21.22 -9.32 -2.09
CA ILE A 225 -21.10 -8.28 -1.05
C ILE A 225 -21.84 -7.00 -1.45
N HIS A 226 -21.70 -6.54 -2.70
CA HIS A 226 -22.44 -5.36 -3.16
C HIS A 226 -23.96 -5.54 -3.15
N SER A 227 -24.44 -6.76 -3.41
CA SER A 227 -25.87 -7.10 -3.37
C SER A 227 -26.40 -7.10 -1.94
N LEU A 228 -25.62 -7.64 -0.99
CA LEU A 228 -25.89 -7.56 0.44
C LEU A 228 -25.92 -6.11 0.94
N MET A 229 -24.94 -5.28 0.53
CA MET A 229 -24.92 -3.85 0.87
C MET A 229 -26.18 -3.10 0.38
N LYS A 230 -26.74 -3.51 -0.77
CA LYS A 230 -27.95 -2.93 -1.36
C LYS A 230 -29.25 -3.51 -0.79
N GLY A 231 -29.19 -4.56 0.03
CA GLY A 231 -30.36 -5.32 0.48
C GLY A 231 -31.06 -6.09 -0.65
N LYS A 232 -30.37 -6.38 -1.76
CA LYS A 232 -30.90 -7.21 -2.86
C LYS A 232 -30.77 -8.71 -2.56
N GLU A 233 -29.77 -9.04 -1.75
CA GLU A 233 -29.54 -10.37 -1.18
C GLU A 233 -29.58 -10.20 0.33
N THR A 234 -30.02 -11.24 1.03
CA THR A 234 -30.09 -11.28 2.49
C THR A 234 -29.26 -12.46 3.00
N ASN A 235 -28.56 -12.25 4.12
CA ASN A 235 -27.87 -13.29 4.86
C ASN A 235 -28.10 -13.01 6.35
N GLU A 236 -28.51 -14.02 7.10
CA GLU A 236 -28.83 -13.89 8.53
C GLU A 236 -27.61 -13.43 9.36
N LEU A 237 -26.41 -13.79 8.91
CA LEU A 237 -25.15 -13.39 9.52
C LEU A 237 -24.67 -12.00 9.08
N TYR A 238 -25.41 -11.26 8.27
CA TYR A 238 -24.94 -9.98 7.74
C TYR A 238 -25.96 -8.86 7.94
N LYS A 239 -25.51 -7.79 8.58
CA LYS A 239 -26.29 -6.56 8.80
C LYS A 239 -25.59 -5.35 8.20
N ALA A 240 -26.17 -4.78 7.15
CA ALA A 240 -25.67 -3.53 6.56
C ALA A 240 -26.19 -2.29 7.29
N LEU A 241 -25.29 -1.34 7.57
CA LEU A 241 -25.57 -0.01 8.10
C LEU A 241 -25.04 1.05 7.11
N PRO A 242 -25.77 1.30 6.00
CA PRO A 242 -25.38 2.29 5.00
C PRO A 242 -25.56 3.72 5.50
N LYS A 243 -24.69 4.65 5.10
CA LYS A 243 -24.70 6.04 5.58
C LYS A 243 -24.60 6.14 7.10
N HIS A 244 -23.84 5.25 7.74
CA HIS A 244 -23.55 5.32 9.17
C HIS A 244 -22.06 5.60 9.41
N SER A 245 -21.75 6.11 10.60
CA SER A 245 -20.38 6.32 11.08
C SER A 245 -20.26 5.85 12.53
N VAL A 246 -19.12 5.24 12.85
CA VAL A 246 -18.74 4.96 14.23
C VAL A 246 -18.44 6.28 14.95
N VAL A 247 -18.88 6.41 16.19
CA VAL A 247 -18.67 7.59 17.05
C VAL A 247 -17.72 7.27 18.19
N GLU A 248 -17.88 6.10 18.80
CA GLU A 248 -17.13 5.65 19.98
C GLU A 248 -17.03 4.12 19.93
N ILE A 249 -15.90 3.60 20.39
CA ILE A 249 -15.63 2.17 20.50
C ILE A 249 -15.32 1.87 21.98
N LEU A 250 -15.98 0.86 22.53
CA LEU A 250 -15.67 0.24 23.81
C LEU A 250 -15.22 -1.20 23.56
N ASP A 251 -14.71 -1.88 24.60
CA ASP A 251 -14.13 -3.22 24.45
C ASP A 251 -15.09 -4.23 23.80
N ASN A 252 -16.39 -4.16 24.11
CA ASN A 252 -17.41 -5.08 23.64
C ASN A 252 -18.62 -4.39 22.99
N LYS A 253 -18.59 -3.07 22.79
CA LYS A 253 -19.71 -2.32 22.20
C LYS A 253 -19.23 -1.17 21.33
N VAL A 254 -20.01 -0.81 20.33
CA VAL A 254 -19.74 0.35 19.46
C VAL A 254 -20.95 1.25 19.35
N LEU A 255 -20.71 2.56 19.41
CA LEU A 255 -21.72 3.58 19.19
C LEU A 255 -21.69 4.01 17.73
N ILE A 256 -22.84 3.89 17.07
CA ILE A 256 -22.98 4.20 15.65
C ILE A 256 -24.02 5.31 15.47
N LYS A 257 -23.67 6.32 14.66
CA LYS A 257 -24.57 7.41 14.26
C LYS A 257 -25.04 7.22 12.82
N ALA A 258 -26.34 7.36 12.60
CA ALA A 258 -26.90 7.47 11.26
C ALA A 258 -26.68 8.88 10.68
N LYS A 259 -26.17 8.97 9.45
CA LYS A 259 -25.89 10.27 8.82
C LYS A 259 -27.19 10.99 8.49
N GLY A 260 -27.28 12.26 8.89
CA GLY A 260 -28.44 13.13 8.62
C GLY A 260 -29.56 12.99 9.65
N THR A 261 -29.34 12.22 10.73
CA THR A 261 -30.22 12.16 11.90
C THR A 261 -29.38 12.26 13.17
N ASP A 262 -30.03 12.50 14.31
CA ASP A 262 -29.41 12.38 15.64
C ASP A 262 -29.62 11.01 16.27
N SER A 263 -29.97 10.01 15.45
CA SER A 263 -30.12 8.62 15.89
C SER A 263 -28.76 8.02 16.20
N LEU A 264 -28.59 7.59 17.45
CA LEU A 264 -27.44 6.89 17.97
C LEU A 264 -27.88 5.50 18.44
N SER A 265 -27.11 4.48 18.08
CA SER A 265 -27.40 3.09 18.45
C SER A 265 -26.13 2.39 18.91
N TRP A 266 -26.23 1.71 20.04
CA TRP A 266 -25.20 0.81 20.54
C TRP A 266 -25.36 -0.58 19.93
N TYR A 267 -24.24 -1.21 19.60
CA TYR A 267 -24.19 -2.61 19.15
C TYR A 267 -23.12 -3.35 19.93
N ASP A 268 -23.46 -4.53 20.45
CA ASP A 268 -22.49 -5.47 21.01
C ASP A 268 -21.61 -6.04 19.89
N ILE A 269 -20.30 -6.13 20.14
CA ILE A 269 -19.32 -6.63 19.19
C ILE A 269 -18.22 -7.44 19.87
N SER A 270 -17.59 -8.34 19.12
CA SER A 270 -16.42 -9.10 19.55
C SER A 270 -15.09 -8.50 19.04
N CYS A 271 -15.11 -7.87 17.87
CA CYS A 271 -13.94 -7.28 17.22
C CYS A 271 -14.37 -6.17 16.24
N VAL A 272 -13.49 -5.21 15.97
CA VAL A 272 -13.71 -4.11 15.03
C VAL A 272 -12.61 -4.08 13.97
N ALA A 273 -12.96 -4.32 12.72
CA ALA A 273 -12.08 -4.20 11.56
C ALA A 273 -12.29 -2.86 10.84
N ILE A 274 -11.31 -1.95 10.91
CA ILE A 274 -11.34 -0.65 10.23
C ILE A 274 -10.59 -0.75 8.90
N MET A 275 -11.36 -0.94 7.81
CA MET A 275 -10.86 -1.18 6.45
C MET A 275 -11.12 0.02 5.54
N ILE A 276 -10.59 1.19 5.91
CA ILE A 276 -10.83 2.49 5.23
C ILE A 276 -9.62 2.96 4.40
N GLY A 277 -8.73 2.05 4.06
CA GLY A 277 -7.51 2.30 3.27
C GLY A 277 -6.33 2.73 4.12
N SER A 278 -5.23 3.06 3.45
CA SER A 278 -3.92 3.32 4.02
C SER A 278 -3.16 4.36 3.19
N ARG A 279 -1.99 4.78 3.66
CA ARG A 279 -1.05 5.63 2.95
C ARG A 279 0.38 5.12 3.11
N SER A 280 1.27 5.59 2.24
CA SER A 280 2.70 5.28 2.31
C SER A 280 3.33 5.95 3.53
N ASP A 281 4.30 5.28 4.15
CA ASP A 281 5.20 5.93 5.11
C ASP A 281 6.35 6.59 4.35
N LEU A 282 6.32 7.92 4.28
CA LEU A 282 7.35 8.74 3.67
C LEU A 282 8.15 9.54 4.71
N GLY A 283 8.15 9.11 5.98
CA GLY A 283 8.86 9.80 7.07
C GLY A 283 10.36 9.97 6.83
N PHE A 284 10.95 9.15 5.95
CA PHE A 284 12.35 9.27 5.51
C PHE A 284 12.59 10.43 4.53
N LEU A 285 11.56 11.11 4.05
CA LEU A 285 11.67 12.30 3.21
C LEU A 285 11.42 13.58 4.03
N PRO A 286 12.09 14.70 3.70
CA PRO A 286 11.79 15.99 4.30
C PRO A 286 10.30 16.33 4.19
N LYS A 287 9.65 16.62 5.32
CA LYS A 287 8.21 16.92 5.40
C LYS A 287 7.34 15.84 4.73
N GLU A 288 7.71 14.56 4.89
CA GLU A 288 6.96 13.41 4.36
C GLU A 288 6.80 13.46 2.83
N GLY A 289 7.70 14.13 2.11
CA GLY A 289 7.61 14.29 0.67
C GLY A 289 6.42 15.11 0.19
N ARG A 290 5.73 15.88 1.06
CA ARG A 290 4.56 16.72 0.69
C ARG A 290 4.84 17.74 -0.40
N ASN A 291 6.12 18.10 -0.59
CA ASN A 291 6.52 18.97 -1.68
C ASN A 291 6.53 18.25 -3.02
N LEU A 292 6.52 16.91 -3.08
CA LEU A 292 6.53 16.12 -4.31
C LEU A 292 5.13 15.96 -4.94
N GLY A 293 4.07 16.20 -4.18
CA GLY A 293 2.69 15.96 -4.62
C GLY A 293 2.21 16.91 -5.71
N VAL A 294 1.16 16.51 -6.43
CA VAL A 294 0.43 17.37 -7.37
C VAL A 294 -0.04 18.65 -6.66
N VAL A 295 -0.60 18.51 -5.46
CA VAL A 295 -0.96 19.60 -4.55
C VAL A 295 0.11 19.73 -3.47
N PRO A 296 0.94 20.79 -3.49
CA PRO A 296 1.97 21.00 -2.47
C PRO A 296 1.39 21.11 -1.07
N LYS A 297 2.17 20.67 -0.07
CA LYS A 297 1.85 20.73 1.38
C LYS A 297 0.80 19.71 1.84
N TRP A 298 0.01 19.16 0.93
CA TRP A 298 -0.92 18.08 1.23
C TRP A 298 -0.14 16.76 1.39
N PRO A 299 -0.59 15.85 2.27
CA PRO A 299 -0.02 14.51 2.38
C PRO A 299 0.00 13.79 1.04
N ILE A 300 0.99 12.95 0.79
CA ILE A 300 1.02 12.10 -0.40
C ILE A 300 0.00 10.98 -0.23
N GLU A 301 -0.90 10.85 -1.20
CA GLU A 301 -1.95 9.84 -1.21
C GLU A 301 -2.15 9.31 -2.64
N SER A 302 -2.16 7.99 -2.81
CA SER A 302 -2.24 7.35 -4.13
C SER A 302 -3.46 7.74 -4.96
N LYS A 303 -4.55 8.20 -4.33
CA LYS A 303 -5.80 8.57 -5.01
C LYS A 303 -6.02 10.07 -5.15
N HIS A 304 -5.65 10.85 -4.14
CA HIS A 304 -6.04 12.26 -4.05
C HIS A 304 -4.87 13.22 -4.28
N ASN A 305 -3.65 12.79 -3.98
CA ASN A 305 -2.45 13.62 -4.12
C ASN A 305 -1.21 12.75 -4.36
N PRO A 306 -1.12 12.08 -5.53
CA PRO A 306 0.07 11.31 -5.88
C PRO A 306 1.27 12.25 -6.08
N ILE A 307 2.47 11.67 -6.10
CA ILE A 307 3.70 12.36 -6.50
C ILE A 307 3.54 12.83 -7.95
N ASP A 308 3.83 14.12 -8.16
CA ASP A 308 3.78 14.77 -9.47
C ASP A 308 5.02 14.37 -10.27
N ILE A 309 4.80 13.63 -11.36
CA ILE A 309 5.84 13.07 -12.22
C ILE A 309 5.63 13.45 -13.68
N ASP A 310 6.72 13.48 -14.44
CA ASP A 310 6.66 13.44 -15.90
C ASP A 310 6.17 12.06 -16.36
N ALA A 311 5.12 12.04 -17.18
CA ALA A 311 4.41 10.81 -17.54
C ALA A 311 5.24 9.81 -18.38
N TYR A 312 6.37 10.23 -18.95
CA TYR A 312 7.22 9.38 -19.79
C TYR A 312 8.46 8.89 -19.06
N SER A 313 9.08 9.74 -18.25
CA SER A 313 10.31 9.44 -17.51
C SER A 313 10.06 8.98 -16.08
N TYR A 314 8.86 9.25 -15.53
CA TYR A 314 8.51 9.04 -14.12
C TYR A 314 9.39 9.83 -13.14
N GLN A 315 10.14 10.83 -13.63
CA GLN A 315 10.88 11.74 -12.78
C GLN A 315 9.92 12.71 -12.11
N SER A 316 10.16 13.04 -10.84
CA SER A 316 9.42 14.10 -10.17
C SER A 316 9.58 15.42 -10.92
N ILE A 317 8.45 16.12 -11.10
CA ILE A 317 8.43 17.48 -11.67
C ILE A 317 9.15 18.46 -10.75
N ARG A 318 9.19 18.16 -9.46
CA ARG A 318 9.64 19.10 -8.41
C ARG A 318 11.03 18.80 -7.88
N GLU A 319 11.48 17.56 -8.01
CA GLU A 319 12.81 17.12 -7.57
C GLU A 319 13.53 16.38 -8.71
N PRO A 320 14.43 17.05 -9.45
CA PRO A 320 15.23 16.42 -10.49
C PRO A 320 15.99 15.20 -9.97
N GLN A 321 16.17 14.18 -10.82
CA GLN A 321 16.87 12.93 -10.49
C GLN A 321 16.20 12.06 -9.40
N MET A 322 15.06 12.49 -8.85
CA MET A 322 14.18 11.66 -8.04
C MET A 322 13.03 11.15 -8.90
N PHE A 323 12.77 9.85 -8.84
CA PHE A 323 11.70 9.18 -9.56
C PHE A 323 10.76 8.50 -8.58
N ALA A 324 9.54 8.18 -9.01
CA ALA A 324 8.60 7.42 -8.19
C ALA A 324 7.82 6.43 -9.06
N VAL A 325 7.42 5.28 -8.50
CA VAL A 325 6.65 4.25 -9.20
C VAL A 325 5.53 3.67 -8.33
N GLY A 326 4.58 3.00 -8.99
CA GLY A 326 3.51 2.29 -8.32
C GLY A 326 2.51 3.24 -7.63
N PRO A 327 1.94 2.85 -6.49
CA PRO A 327 0.87 3.63 -5.85
C PRO A 327 1.24 5.08 -5.52
N LEU A 328 2.53 5.39 -5.31
CA LEU A 328 3.00 6.74 -5.06
C LEU A 328 2.68 7.72 -6.19
N VAL A 329 2.60 7.24 -7.44
CA VAL A 329 2.26 8.06 -8.62
C VAL A 329 0.83 7.83 -9.10
N GLY A 330 0.01 7.13 -8.30
CA GLY A 330 -1.37 6.77 -8.63
C GLY A 330 -1.52 5.44 -9.39
N ASP A 331 -0.41 4.76 -9.68
CA ASP A 331 -0.38 3.47 -10.36
C ASP A 331 -0.65 2.33 -9.37
N ASN A 332 -1.94 2.06 -9.12
CA ASN A 332 -2.37 1.09 -8.12
C ASN A 332 -2.37 -0.38 -8.60
N PHE A 333 -2.07 -0.65 -9.87
CA PHE A 333 -2.08 -2.00 -10.45
C PHE A 333 -0.67 -2.40 -10.90
N VAL A 334 -0.29 -3.65 -10.62
CA VAL A 334 1.07 -4.12 -10.85
C VAL A 334 1.52 -4.02 -12.31
N ARG A 335 0.60 -4.20 -13.27
CA ARG A 335 0.90 -4.04 -14.71
C ARG A 335 1.54 -2.70 -15.07
N PHE A 336 1.26 -1.64 -14.31
CA PHE A 336 1.81 -0.31 -14.56
C PHE A 336 3.25 -0.16 -14.06
N ALA A 337 3.68 -0.98 -13.08
CA ALA A 337 5.03 -0.93 -12.53
C ALA A 337 6.12 -1.25 -13.58
N ILE A 338 5.83 -2.15 -14.52
CA ILE A 338 6.76 -2.52 -15.60
C ILE A 338 7.02 -1.32 -16.52
N GLY A 339 5.94 -0.65 -16.96
CA GLY A 339 6.04 0.53 -17.80
C GLY A 339 6.79 1.67 -17.12
N GLY A 340 6.47 1.96 -15.86
CA GLY A 340 7.17 2.98 -15.08
C GLY A 340 8.66 2.68 -14.92
N SER A 341 9.02 1.43 -14.58
CA SER A 341 10.41 1.02 -14.44
C SER A 341 11.20 1.19 -15.75
N LEU A 342 10.59 0.84 -16.89
CA LEU A 342 11.20 1.01 -18.21
C LEU A 342 11.38 2.49 -18.57
N GLY A 343 10.39 3.34 -18.26
CA GLY A 343 10.46 4.80 -18.46
C GLY A 343 11.63 5.43 -17.71
N ILE A 344 11.80 5.09 -16.44
CA ILE A 344 12.90 5.57 -15.59
C ILE A 344 14.25 5.16 -16.18
N VAL A 345 14.45 3.87 -16.46
CA VAL A 345 15.72 3.36 -16.98
C VAL A 345 16.06 3.99 -18.33
N SER A 346 15.08 4.12 -19.22
CA SER A 346 15.24 4.78 -20.53
C SER A 346 15.67 6.24 -20.38
N HIS A 347 15.07 6.97 -19.44
CA HIS A 347 15.44 8.35 -19.15
C HIS A 347 16.87 8.47 -18.60
N ILE A 348 17.22 7.66 -17.60
CA ILE A 348 18.57 7.66 -16.99
C ILE A 348 19.65 7.36 -18.05
N ILE A 349 19.42 6.40 -18.94
CA ILE A 349 20.36 6.07 -20.03
C ILE A 349 20.51 7.24 -21.00
N LYS A 350 19.42 7.92 -21.36
CA LYS A 350 19.45 9.08 -22.27
C LYS A 350 20.21 10.26 -21.66
N CYS A 351 20.05 10.51 -20.36
CA CYS A 351 20.78 11.56 -19.66
C CYS A 351 22.28 11.26 -19.62
N ARG A 352 22.68 10.03 -19.28
CA ARG A 352 24.09 9.60 -19.30
C ARG A 352 24.77 9.82 -20.67
N LYS A 353 24.10 9.47 -21.76
CA LYS A 353 24.64 9.68 -23.12
C LYS A 353 24.84 11.15 -23.47
N LYS A 354 24.06 12.07 -22.88
CA LYS A 354 24.24 13.51 -23.08
C LYS A 354 25.41 14.07 -22.28
N ASP A 355 25.70 13.48 -21.12
CA ASP A 355 26.84 13.91 -20.29
C ASP A 355 28.19 13.38 -20.83
N GLU A 356 28.17 12.32 -21.64
CA GLU A 356 29.33 11.74 -22.32
C GLU A 356 29.65 12.38 -23.71
N MET A 357 28.75 13.22 -24.24
CA MET A 357 28.91 13.98 -25.49
C MET A 357 29.31 15.42 -25.21
#